data_AF-A0A817FV38-F1
#
_entry.id   AF-A0A817FV38-F1
#
_cell.length_a   1.000
_cell.length_b   1.000
_cell.length_c   1.000
_cell.angle_alpha   90.00
_cell.angle_beta   90.00
_cell.angle_gamma   90.00
#
_symmetry.space_group_name_H-M   'P 1'
#
loop_
_entity.id
_entity.type
_entity.pdbx_description
1 polymer ?
#
loop_
_entity_poly.entity_id
_entity_poly.type
_entity_poly.pdbx_seq_one_letter_code
_entity_poly.pdbx_strand_id
1 'polypeptide(L)'
;MTIKSRSLVDIEAMSVKLGDDFPNYRLRTTFGDIQLYDWLGNKWGILFSYPADFTPVCTTELSRAAKLEPHFALRNAKLIGLSCDSIESHRGWIKDIQSYGSIDLPSGEFPFPIIDDHDRKLTRELGISDPAEFEKNGLPRTARAVFFIGPDKKVKATLLYPAACGRNFEYASDFPLINSYPQLFCFSEILRLLDALLVVDHLHVATPVDWKVGDKVMVPPNVDDNEVEKYFPQGVAVKTDLPSGKGYIRTADIKSRSLVDIEEMSVKLGDDFPNYRLRTTFGNIQLYDWLGNKWGILFSYPADLTPVCTTELSRAAKLEPHFAMRNAKLIGLSCDSIEIHRGWIKDIQSYGSIELPSGEFPFPIIDDSDRKLTRELGMSDPAEFEKNGLPRTARAASFILFIIIKLKLFNF
;
A
#
# COMPACT_ATOMS: atom_id res chain seq x y z
N MET A 1 39.18 -47.09 11.30
CA MET A 1 38.35 -45.87 11.16
C MET A 1 37.07 -46.29 10.46
N THR A 2 35.99 -46.50 11.21
CA THR A 2 34.68 -46.84 10.65
C THR A 2 33.75 -45.69 10.98
N ILE A 3 33.41 -44.91 9.96
CA ILE A 3 32.45 -43.81 10.07
C ILE A 3 31.10 -44.45 10.35
N LYS A 4 30.59 -44.30 11.56
CA LYS A 4 29.18 -44.61 11.86
C LYS A 4 28.32 -43.66 11.04
N SER A 5 27.62 -44.21 10.04
CA SER A 5 26.52 -43.54 9.38
C SER A 5 25.50 -43.14 10.45
N ARG A 6 25.44 -41.85 10.78
CA ARG A 6 24.30 -41.31 11.50
C ARG A 6 23.08 -41.51 10.60
N SER A 7 22.11 -42.27 11.09
CA SER A 7 20.80 -42.41 10.49
C SER A 7 20.26 -41.01 10.18
N LEU A 8 20.04 -40.75 8.90
CA LEU A 8 19.17 -39.67 8.45
C LEU A 8 17.83 -39.90 9.15
N VAL A 9 17.54 -39.09 10.15
CA VAL A 9 16.19 -39.00 10.69
C VAL A 9 15.37 -38.44 9.53
N ASP A 10 14.44 -39.26 9.02
CA ASP A 10 13.37 -38.84 8.14
C ASP A 10 12.56 -37.73 8.84
N ILE A 11 13.04 -36.50 8.73
CA ILE A 11 12.20 -35.33 8.88
C ILE A 11 11.64 -35.11 7.49
N GLU A 12 10.47 -35.69 7.20
CA GLU A 12 9.64 -35.18 6.12
C GLU A 12 9.40 -33.70 6.42
N ALA A 13 10.24 -32.83 5.84
CA ALA A 13 10.03 -31.41 5.87
C ALA A 13 8.68 -31.17 5.20
N MET A 14 7.68 -30.72 5.97
CA MET A 14 6.41 -30.27 5.40
C MET A 14 6.68 -28.97 4.63
N SER A 15 7.18 -29.08 3.41
CA SER A 15 7.30 -27.92 2.54
C SER A 15 5.90 -27.46 2.18
N VAL A 16 5.49 -26.29 2.66
CA VAL A 16 4.23 -25.66 2.24
C VAL A 16 4.31 -25.41 0.73
N LYS A 17 3.34 -25.92 -0.02
CA LYS A 17 3.29 -25.80 -1.48
C LYS A 17 2.37 -24.65 -1.89
N LEU A 18 2.50 -24.22 -3.14
CA LEU A 18 1.57 -23.26 -3.73
C LEU A 18 0.14 -23.82 -3.69
N GLY A 19 -0.81 -23.03 -3.20
CA GLY A 19 -2.22 -23.39 -3.06
C GLY A 19 -2.59 -24.08 -1.73
N ASP A 20 -1.61 -24.52 -0.95
CA ASP A 20 -1.84 -25.05 0.40
C ASP A 20 -2.34 -23.94 1.33
N ASP A 21 -3.20 -24.31 2.28
CA ASP A 21 -3.57 -23.41 3.37
C ASP A 21 -2.34 -23.16 4.25
N PHE A 22 -1.94 -21.90 4.40
CA PHE A 22 -0.82 -21.56 5.27
C PHE A 22 -1.23 -21.81 6.72
N PRO A 23 -0.49 -22.57 7.54
CA PRO A 23 -0.99 -23.00 8.84
C PRO A 23 -1.37 -21.83 9.77
N ASN A 24 -2.50 -21.95 10.48
CA ASN A 24 -2.99 -20.92 11.39
C ASN A 24 -2.26 -20.96 12.74
N TYR A 25 -1.05 -20.40 12.77
CA TYR A 25 -0.21 -20.38 13.96
C TYR A 25 -0.70 -19.41 15.05
N ARG A 26 -0.51 -19.81 16.31
CA ARG A 26 -0.45 -18.89 17.43
C ARG A 26 1.00 -18.44 17.61
N LEU A 27 1.25 -17.15 17.44
CA LEU A 27 2.58 -16.57 17.30
C LEU A 27 2.88 -15.65 18.48
N ARG A 28 4.05 -15.81 19.09
CA ARG A 28 4.60 -14.83 20.03
C ARG A 28 5.35 -13.78 19.23
N THR A 29 4.99 -12.50 19.36
CA THR A 29 5.59 -11.43 18.54
C THR A 29 5.93 -10.18 19.34
N THR A 30 6.63 -9.24 18.71
CA THR A 30 6.97 -7.95 19.32
C THR A 30 5.72 -7.14 19.70
N PHE A 31 4.59 -7.40 19.05
CA PHE A 31 3.29 -6.79 19.32
C PHE A 31 2.44 -7.59 20.34
N GLY A 32 3.01 -8.65 20.94
CA GLY A 32 2.29 -9.58 21.81
C GLY A 32 1.92 -10.88 21.09
N ASP A 33 1.09 -11.69 21.75
CA ASP A 33 0.60 -12.93 21.17
C ASP A 33 -0.48 -12.65 20.12
N ILE A 34 -0.33 -13.23 18.92
CA ILE A 34 -1.30 -13.10 17.84
C ILE A 34 -1.74 -14.48 17.33
N GLN A 35 -3.01 -14.59 16.95
CA GLN A 35 -3.49 -15.68 16.11
C GLN A 35 -3.36 -15.23 14.65
N LEU A 36 -2.61 -15.97 13.83
CA LEU A 36 -2.18 -15.49 12.51
C LEU A 36 -3.37 -15.08 11.62
N TYR A 37 -4.40 -15.90 11.54
CA TYR A 37 -5.55 -15.60 10.67
C TYR A 37 -6.36 -14.41 11.17
N ASP A 38 -6.53 -14.27 12.48
CA ASP A 38 -7.24 -13.13 13.08
C ASP A 38 -6.47 -11.84 12.86
N TRP A 39 -5.14 -11.90 13.02
CA TRP A 39 -4.27 -10.76 12.74
C TRP A 39 -4.25 -10.39 11.26
N LEU A 40 -4.23 -11.36 10.34
CA LEU A 40 -4.31 -11.08 8.90
C LEU A 40 -5.68 -10.49 8.51
N GLY A 41 -6.78 -11.01 9.08
CA GLY A 41 -8.13 -10.67 8.64
C GLY A 41 -8.33 -11.01 7.16
N ASN A 42 -8.86 -10.07 6.39
CA ASN A 42 -9.04 -10.22 4.93
C ASN A 42 -7.90 -9.61 4.11
N LYS A 43 -6.74 -9.36 4.73
CA LYS A 43 -5.57 -8.78 4.08
C LYS A 43 -4.62 -9.86 3.58
N TRP A 44 -3.80 -9.50 2.59
CA TRP A 44 -2.63 -10.30 2.22
C TRP A 44 -1.61 -10.34 3.36
N GLY A 45 -0.89 -11.44 3.49
CA GLY A 45 0.21 -11.60 4.44
C GLY A 45 1.54 -11.80 3.72
N ILE A 46 2.55 -11.02 4.09
CA ILE A 46 3.93 -11.18 3.63
C ILE A 46 4.77 -11.59 4.85
N LEU A 47 4.95 -12.90 5.03
CA LEU A 47 5.80 -13.44 6.09
C LEU A 47 7.21 -13.59 5.55
N PHE A 48 8.20 -13.02 6.23
CA PHE A 48 9.58 -13.09 5.77
C PHE A 48 10.54 -13.40 6.91
N SER A 49 11.41 -14.39 6.71
CA SER A 49 12.38 -14.82 7.72
C SER A 49 13.75 -14.16 7.52
N TYR A 50 14.55 -14.09 8.57
CA TYR A 50 15.94 -13.67 8.48
C TYR A 50 16.82 -14.45 9.48
N PRO A 51 18.11 -14.67 9.17
CA PRO A 51 18.95 -15.57 9.97
C PRO A 51 19.13 -15.17 11.43
N ALA A 52 19.31 -13.87 11.70
CA ALA A 52 19.77 -13.39 13.00
C ALA A 52 19.53 -11.90 13.23
N ASP A 53 19.10 -11.55 14.42
CA ASP A 53 19.21 -10.19 14.97
C ASP A 53 20.69 -9.75 15.04
N PHE A 54 20.92 -8.44 15.10
CA PHE A 54 22.25 -7.84 15.21
C PHE A 54 23.24 -8.25 14.11
N THR A 55 22.75 -8.51 12.89
CA THR A 55 23.58 -8.82 11.72
C THR A 55 23.40 -7.81 10.59
N PRO A 56 24.48 -7.48 9.84
CA PRO A 56 24.50 -6.31 8.96
C PRO A 56 23.44 -6.39 7.85
N VAL A 57 23.40 -7.51 7.10
CA VAL A 57 22.45 -7.68 5.99
C VAL A 57 21.01 -7.63 6.50
N CYS A 58 20.71 -8.29 7.61
CA CYS A 58 19.37 -8.30 8.18
C CYS A 58 18.93 -6.90 8.65
N THR A 59 19.85 -6.10 9.21
CA THR A 59 19.55 -4.72 9.59
C THR A 59 19.21 -3.89 8.37
N THR A 60 19.93 -4.05 7.25
CA THR A 60 19.59 -3.36 6.00
C THR A 60 18.22 -3.76 5.46
N GLU A 61 17.87 -5.05 5.51
CA GLU A 61 16.59 -5.57 5.00
C GLU A 61 15.40 -5.12 5.84
N LEU A 62 15.45 -5.24 7.17
CA LEU A 62 14.32 -4.86 8.03
C LEU A 62 14.13 -3.35 8.07
N SER A 63 15.23 -2.59 8.01
CA SER A 63 15.17 -1.14 7.86
C SER A 63 14.44 -0.76 6.56
N ARG A 64 14.75 -1.48 5.49
CA ARG A 64 14.12 -1.27 4.20
C ARG A 64 12.65 -1.67 4.21
N ALA A 65 12.32 -2.84 4.74
CA ALA A 65 10.95 -3.32 4.89
C ALA A 65 10.10 -2.32 5.67
N ALA A 66 10.64 -1.74 6.76
CA ALA A 66 9.94 -0.73 7.56
C ALA A 66 9.64 0.55 6.77
N LYS A 67 10.56 1.02 5.92
CA LYS A 67 10.30 2.16 5.04
C LYS A 67 9.26 1.86 3.95
N LEU A 68 9.13 0.60 3.55
CA LEU A 68 8.21 0.18 2.51
C LEU A 68 6.86 -0.30 3.01
N GLU A 69 6.70 -0.47 4.31
CA GLU A 69 5.46 -0.94 4.91
C GLU A 69 4.24 -0.16 4.36
N PRO A 70 4.29 1.18 4.19
CA PRO A 70 3.19 1.92 3.57
C PRO A 70 2.81 1.44 2.15
N HIS A 71 3.79 0.99 1.35
CA HIS A 71 3.54 0.46 0.00
C HIS A 71 2.89 -0.92 0.00
N PHE A 72 3.12 -1.73 1.05
CA PHE A 72 2.41 -2.99 1.27
C PHE A 72 1.00 -2.72 1.82
N ALA A 73 0.87 -1.80 2.78
CA ALA A 73 -0.42 -1.39 3.33
C ALA A 73 -1.37 -0.86 2.23
N LEU A 74 -0.85 -0.08 1.28
CA LEU A 74 -1.59 0.39 0.09
C LEU A 74 -2.15 -0.74 -0.79
N ARG A 75 -1.53 -1.92 -0.76
CA ARG A 75 -1.96 -3.13 -1.49
C ARG A 75 -2.81 -4.06 -0.62
N ASN A 76 -3.32 -3.55 0.49
CA ASN A 76 -4.04 -4.34 1.49
C ASN A 76 -3.22 -5.55 1.97
N ALA A 77 -1.90 -5.38 2.14
CA ALA A 77 -0.98 -6.41 2.60
C ALA A 77 -0.33 -6.03 3.94
N LYS A 78 -0.16 -7.02 4.83
CA LYS A 78 0.54 -6.86 6.12
C LYS A 78 1.89 -7.57 6.07
N LEU A 79 2.92 -6.89 6.59
CA LEU A 79 4.26 -7.47 6.77
C LEU A 79 4.37 -8.17 8.13
N ILE A 80 5.12 -9.28 8.20
CA ILE A 80 5.52 -9.92 9.46
C ILE A 80 6.91 -10.57 9.34
N GLY A 81 7.81 -10.20 10.23
CA GLY A 81 9.17 -10.74 10.28
C GLY A 81 9.26 -12.01 11.12
N LEU A 82 10.29 -12.84 10.90
CA LEU A 82 10.56 -14.05 11.69
C LEU A 82 12.07 -14.30 11.83
N SER A 83 12.54 -14.58 13.03
CA SER A 83 13.85 -15.24 13.24
C SER A 83 13.81 -16.18 14.43
N CYS A 84 14.91 -16.90 14.65
CA CYS A 84 15.06 -17.81 15.79
C CYS A 84 15.60 -17.11 17.05
N ASP A 85 15.68 -15.79 17.07
CA ASP A 85 16.12 -15.03 18.24
C ASP A 85 14.93 -14.77 19.19
N SER A 86 15.21 -14.46 20.46
CA SER A 86 14.17 -14.22 21.47
C SER A 86 13.45 -12.89 21.28
N ILE A 87 12.24 -12.75 21.82
CA ILE A 87 11.51 -11.48 21.80
C ILE A 87 12.26 -10.29 22.42
N GLU A 88 13.05 -10.52 23.46
CA GLU A 88 13.87 -9.49 24.10
C GLU A 88 14.97 -8.99 23.14
N SER A 89 15.55 -9.90 22.36
CA SER A 89 16.53 -9.59 21.31
C SER A 89 15.90 -8.70 20.23
N HIS A 90 14.73 -9.08 19.72
CA HIS A 90 14.04 -8.31 18.67
C HIS A 90 13.77 -6.87 19.13
N ARG A 91 13.26 -6.69 20.35
CA ARG A 91 12.96 -5.36 20.92
C ARG A 91 14.21 -4.51 21.09
N GLY A 92 15.33 -5.13 21.47
CA GLY A 92 16.62 -4.44 21.53
C GLY A 92 17.08 -4.00 20.14
N TRP A 93 17.04 -4.93 19.18
CA TRP A 93 17.56 -4.74 17.83
C TRP A 93 16.73 -3.79 16.95
N ILE A 94 15.42 -3.68 17.18
CA ILE A 94 14.55 -2.70 16.52
C ILE A 94 15.12 -1.27 16.60
N LYS A 95 15.78 -0.92 17.72
CA LYS A 95 16.40 0.39 17.90
C LYS A 95 17.56 0.61 16.92
N ASP A 96 18.37 -0.41 16.68
CA ASP A 96 19.47 -0.36 15.71
C ASP A 96 18.92 -0.25 14.28
N ILE A 97 17.84 -0.97 13.97
CA ILE A 97 17.16 -0.90 12.67
C ILE A 97 16.62 0.51 12.40
N GLN A 98 15.94 1.10 13.39
CA GLN A 98 15.40 2.46 13.32
C GLN A 98 16.53 3.48 13.16
N SER A 99 17.60 3.35 13.95
CA SER A 99 18.78 4.22 13.88
C SER A 99 19.47 4.15 12.51
N TYR A 100 19.80 2.94 12.04
CA TYR A 100 20.42 2.72 10.73
C TYR A 100 19.55 3.28 9.59
N GLY A 101 18.24 3.02 9.68
CA GLY A 101 17.30 3.47 8.66
C GLY A 101 16.99 4.95 8.70
N SER A 102 17.37 5.69 9.75
CA SER A 102 16.84 7.03 10.01
C SER A 102 15.30 7.05 9.93
N ILE A 103 14.67 6.03 10.53
CA ILE A 103 13.21 5.86 10.49
C ILE A 103 12.62 6.64 11.66
N ASP A 104 12.02 7.78 11.36
CA ASP A 104 11.25 8.56 12.33
C ASP A 104 9.79 8.12 12.25
N LEU A 105 9.38 7.22 13.15
CA LEU A 105 8.03 6.67 13.15
C LEU A 105 7.12 7.57 13.99
N PRO A 106 6.01 8.11 13.44
CA PRO A 106 5.12 9.02 14.16
C PRO A 106 4.57 8.45 15.48
N SER A 107 4.40 7.13 15.57
CA SER A 107 3.95 6.40 16.76
C SER A 107 5.09 5.94 17.68
N GLY A 108 6.35 6.02 17.24
CA GLY A 108 7.51 5.42 17.91
C GLY A 108 7.58 3.89 17.82
N GLU A 109 6.54 3.22 17.33
CA GLU A 109 6.44 1.76 17.24
C GLU A 109 6.88 1.26 15.85
N PHE A 110 7.65 0.17 15.82
CA PHE A 110 8.08 -0.49 14.58
C PHE A 110 6.85 -0.93 13.76
N PRO A 111 6.83 -0.78 12.41
CA PRO A 111 5.56 -0.79 11.66
C PRO A 111 4.97 -2.20 11.44
N PHE A 112 5.69 -3.26 11.82
CA PHE A 112 5.20 -4.64 11.74
C PHE A 112 5.75 -5.53 12.87
N PRO A 113 5.06 -6.61 13.24
CA PRO A 113 5.54 -7.55 14.25
C PRO A 113 6.71 -8.40 13.74
N ILE A 114 7.58 -8.81 14.67
CA ILE A 114 8.61 -9.84 14.47
C ILE A 114 8.27 -11.03 15.36
N ILE A 115 8.21 -12.23 14.75
CA ILE A 115 7.90 -13.51 15.40
C ILE A 115 9.15 -14.04 16.11
N ASP A 116 8.97 -14.42 17.37
CA ASP A 116 9.93 -15.22 18.14
C ASP A 116 9.74 -16.72 17.81
N ASP A 117 10.70 -17.29 17.09
CA ASP A 117 10.80 -18.73 16.80
C ASP A 117 12.04 -19.35 17.46
N HIS A 118 12.34 -18.98 18.71
CA HIS A 118 13.53 -19.50 19.43
C HIS A 118 13.51 -21.02 19.65
N ASP A 119 12.37 -21.70 19.57
CA ASP A 119 12.29 -23.17 19.62
C ASP A 119 12.43 -23.83 18.24
N ARG A 120 12.56 -23.02 17.17
CA ARG A 120 12.69 -23.40 15.77
C ARG A 120 11.51 -24.21 15.25
N LYS A 121 10.35 -24.11 15.90
CA LYS A 121 9.18 -24.88 15.49
C LYS A 121 8.73 -24.47 14.10
N LEU A 122 8.51 -23.17 13.86
CA LEU A 122 8.08 -22.68 12.56
C LEU A 122 9.18 -22.90 11.51
N THR A 123 10.43 -22.67 11.87
CA THR A 123 11.58 -22.89 10.99
C THR A 123 11.64 -24.32 10.46
N ARG A 124 11.38 -25.33 11.31
CA ARG A 124 11.32 -26.73 10.91
C ARG A 124 10.07 -27.05 10.11
N GLU A 125 8.90 -26.61 10.58
CA GLU A 125 7.62 -26.91 9.94
C GLU A 125 7.49 -26.29 8.56
N LEU A 126 8.04 -25.09 8.35
CA LEU A 126 8.04 -24.41 7.05
C LEU A 126 9.20 -24.84 6.14
N GLY A 127 10.15 -25.64 6.66
CA GLY A 127 11.31 -26.10 5.89
C GLY A 127 12.29 -24.99 5.49
N ILE A 128 12.43 -23.94 6.31
CA ILE A 128 13.20 -22.72 5.99
C ILE A 128 14.53 -22.63 6.74
N SER A 129 15.09 -23.76 7.18
CA SER A 129 16.43 -23.79 7.80
C SER A 129 17.51 -23.51 6.74
N ASP A 130 18.49 -22.65 7.05
CA ASP A 130 19.66 -22.47 6.20
C ASP A 130 20.68 -23.60 6.47
N PRO A 131 21.19 -24.30 5.45
CA PRO A 131 22.10 -25.43 5.65
C PRO A 131 23.52 -25.01 6.06
N ALA A 132 23.89 -23.74 5.92
CA ALA A 132 25.23 -23.22 6.19
C ALA A 132 25.30 -22.31 7.43
N GLU A 133 24.16 -21.79 7.90
CA GLU A 133 24.12 -20.89 9.06
C GLU A 133 23.67 -21.60 10.34
N PHE A 134 24.54 -21.55 11.34
CA PHE A 134 24.29 -22.14 12.65
C PHE A 134 24.60 -21.15 13.76
N GLU A 135 23.87 -21.28 14.86
CA GLU A 135 24.26 -20.69 16.13
C GLU A 135 25.54 -21.33 16.67
N LYS A 136 26.15 -20.66 17.67
CA LYS A 136 27.33 -21.18 18.38
C LYS A 136 27.09 -22.54 19.04
N ASN A 137 25.84 -22.84 19.41
CA ASN A 137 25.42 -24.12 20.00
C ASN A 137 25.13 -25.22 18.96
N GLY A 138 25.28 -24.92 17.66
CA GLY A 138 25.06 -25.87 16.56
C GLY A 138 23.63 -25.98 16.06
N LEU A 139 22.69 -25.15 16.55
CA LEU A 139 21.32 -25.11 16.02
C LEU A 139 21.26 -24.30 14.71
N PRO A 140 20.49 -24.75 13.69
CA PRO A 140 20.37 -24.01 12.44
C PRO A 140 19.62 -22.69 12.63
N ARG A 141 19.97 -21.70 11.82
CA ARG A 141 19.24 -20.44 11.65
C ARG A 141 18.30 -20.53 10.45
N THR A 142 17.39 -19.56 10.33
CA THR A 142 16.54 -19.48 9.14
C THR A 142 17.33 -19.02 7.92
N ALA A 143 16.94 -19.51 6.75
CA ALA A 143 17.25 -18.88 5.47
C ALA A 143 16.44 -17.57 5.32
N ARG A 144 16.62 -16.86 4.22
CA ARG A 144 15.84 -15.65 3.88
C ARG A 144 14.63 -16.05 3.05
N ALA A 145 13.62 -16.62 3.70
CA ALA A 145 12.37 -17.01 3.06
C ALA A 145 11.38 -15.83 3.00
N VAL A 146 10.49 -15.85 2.02
CA VAL A 146 9.32 -14.96 1.91
C VAL A 146 8.12 -15.81 1.48
N PHE A 147 7.01 -15.72 2.20
CA PHE A 147 5.74 -16.34 1.85
C PHE A 147 4.70 -15.26 1.56
N PHE A 148 4.00 -15.41 0.43
CA PHE A 148 2.85 -14.59 0.05
C PHE A 148 1.60 -15.38 0.39
N ILE A 149 0.84 -14.90 1.37
CA ILE A 149 -0.37 -15.53 1.89
C ILE A 149 -1.57 -14.70 1.41
N GLY A 150 -2.46 -15.32 0.65
CA GLY A 150 -3.66 -14.64 0.14
C GLY A 150 -4.69 -14.36 1.24
N PRO A 151 -5.70 -13.51 0.97
CA PRO A 151 -6.85 -13.32 1.87
C PRO A 151 -7.61 -14.62 2.16
N ASP A 152 -7.57 -15.57 1.22
CA ASP A 152 -8.06 -16.94 1.33
C ASP A 152 -7.18 -17.86 2.20
N LYS A 153 -6.12 -17.30 2.80
CA LYS A 153 -5.11 -17.98 3.64
C LYS A 153 -4.22 -18.97 2.89
N LYS A 154 -4.28 -19.00 1.56
CA LYS A 154 -3.47 -19.91 0.74
C LYS A 154 -2.11 -19.32 0.43
N VAL A 155 -1.12 -20.18 0.24
CA VAL A 155 0.19 -19.76 -0.27
C VAL A 155 0.12 -19.47 -1.76
N LYS A 156 0.43 -18.23 -2.12
CA LYS A 156 0.36 -17.70 -3.49
C LYS A 156 1.74 -17.63 -4.15
N ALA A 157 2.80 -17.46 -3.36
CA ALA A 157 4.19 -17.55 -3.80
C ALA A 157 5.14 -17.79 -2.61
N THR A 158 6.31 -18.37 -2.90
CA THR A 158 7.41 -18.50 -1.94
C THR A 158 8.73 -18.12 -2.61
N LEU A 159 9.54 -17.32 -1.94
CA LEU A 159 10.93 -17.05 -2.30
C LEU A 159 11.85 -17.61 -1.23
N LEU A 160 12.94 -18.26 -1.61
CA LEU A 160 13.91 -18.82 -0.68
C LEU A 160 15.32 -18.42 -1.10
N TYR A 161 15.92 -17.53 -0.31
CA TYR A 161 17.29 -17.06 -0.51
C TYR A 161 18.18 -17.62 0.62
N PRO A 162 19.45 -17.98 0.34
CA PRO A 162 20.39 -18.31 1.40
C PRO A 162 20.72 -17.07 2.23
N ALA A 163 21.18 -17.26 3.47
CA ALA A 163 21.55 -16.19 4.37
C ALA A 163 22.61 -15.23 3.80
N ALA A 164 23.54 -15.74 2.99
CA ALA A 164 24.59 -14.95 2.37
C ALA A 164 24.08 -13.92 1.34
N CYS A 165 22.85 -14.05 0.83
CA CYS A 165 22.30 -13.19 -0.22
C CYS A 165 21.15 -12.33 0.31
N GLY A 166 21.38 -11.03 0.47
CA GLY A 166 20.30 -10.09 0.81
C GLY A 166 19.18 -10.10 -0.25
N ARG A 167 17.94 -9.97 0.20
CA ARG A 167 16.76 -9.83 -0.64
C ARG A 167 16.69 -8.44 -1.25
N ASN A 168 16.04 -8.36 -2.40
CA ASN A 168 15.81 -7.09 -3.05
C ASN A 168 14.44 -6.51 -2.62
N PHE A 169 14.49 -5.42 -1.85
CA PHE A 169 13.34 -4.62 -1.41
C PHE A 169 13.39 -3.19 -2.00
N GLU A 170 14.01 -2.96 -3.16
CA GLU A 170 14.09 -1.61 -3.71
C GLU A 170 12.72 -1.05 -4.18
N TYR A 171 12.56 0.25 -3.98
CA TYR A 171 11.48 1.16 -4.33
C TYR A 171 12.17 2.50 -4.49
N ALA A 172 12.52 2.84 -5.73
CA ALA A 172 12.85 4.20 -6.06
C ALA A 172 11.52 4.94 -6.23
N SER A 173 11.32 6.02 -5.50
CA SER A 173 10.47 7.11 -5.99
C SER A 173 11.14 7.59 -7.31
N ASP A 174 10.48 7.86 -8.44
CA ASP A 174 9.41 8.85 -8.62
C ASP A 174 8.75 8.80 -10.01
N PHE A 175 7.48 9.22 -10.00
CA PHE A 175 6.79 10.10 -10.98
C PHE A 175 7.63 10.69 -12.14
N PRO A 176 7.21 10.53 -13.41
CA PRO A 176 7.80 11.23 -14.54
C PRO A 176 7.09 12.56 -14.84
N LEU A 177 7.29 13.58 -14.00
CA LEU A 177 7.23 14.99 -14.43
C LEU A 177 8.54 15.74 -14.17
N ILE A 178 9.67 15.02 -14.00
CA ILE A 178 11.02 15.60 -14.00
C ILE A 178 11.97 14.68 -14.78
N ASN A 179 12.31 15.10 -16.01
CA ASN A 179 13.31 14.48 -16.87
C ASN A 179 14.72 14.81 -16.38
N SER A 180 15.30 13.95 -15.54
CA SER A 180 16.74 13.88 -15.28
C SER A 180 17.15 12.41 -15.17
N TYR A 181 17.18 11.73 -16.32
CA TYR A 181 17.57 10.34 -16.52
C TYR A 181 18.63 10.31 -17.63
N PRO A 182 19.67 9.45 -17.57
CA PRO A 182 19.40 8.05 -17.89
C PRO A 182 20.32 7.03 -17.19
N GLN A 183 19.72 5.94 -16.67
CA GLN A 183 20.15 4.52 -16.83
C GLN A 183 19.70 3.64 -15.65
N LEU A 184 18.92 2.59 -15.98
CA LEU A 184 18.80 1.28 -15.33
C LEU A 184 18.19 1.23 -13.92
N PHE A 185 16.86 1.08 -13.80
CA PHE A 185 16.11 -0.20 -13.76
C PHE A 185 16.50 -1.14 -12.60
N CYS A 186 15.66 -1.18 -11.56
CA CYS A 186 15.11 -2.42 -10.98
C CYS A 186 13.92 -2.05 -10.08
N PHE A 187 12.87 -2.87 -10.13
CA PHE A 187 11.67 -2.71 -9.29
C PHE A 187 12.02 -3.18 -7.86
N SER A 188 11.61 -4.32 -7.36
CA SER A 188 12.53 -5.38 -7.76
C SER A 188 11.89 -6.73 -7.82
N GLU A 189 11.36 -7.29 -6.74
CA GLU A 189 10.67 -8.56 -6.88
C GLU A 189 9.54 -8.77 -5.90
N ILE A 190 9.69 -8.43 -4.62
CA ILE A 190 8.62 -8.72 -3.65
C ILE A 190 7.37 -7.88 -3.90
N LEU A 191 7.52 -6.56 -4.08
CA LEU A 191 6.40 -5.68 -4.44
C LEU A 191 5.87 -5.97 -5.86
N ARG A 192 6.77 -6.24 -6.82
CA ARG A 192 6.39 -6.58 -8.21
C ARG A 192 5.60 -7.88 -8.28
N LEU A 193 6.00 -8.89 -7.51
CA LEU A 193 5.32 -10.17 -7.41
C LEU A 193 3.99 -10.03 -6.68
N LEU A 194 3.90 -9.21 -5.63
CA LEU A 194 2.61 -8.87 -5.01
C LEU A 194 1.67 -8.21 -6.02
N ASP A 195 2.15 -7.23 -6.79
CA ASP A 195 1.39 -6.61 -7.88
C ASP A 195 0.92 -7.65 -8.90
N ALA A 196 1.82 -8.52 -9.36
CA ALA A 196 1.50 -9.59 -10.30
C ALA A 196 0.44 -10.55 -9.75
N LEU A 197 0.56 -10.97 -8.50
CA LEU A 197 -0.38 -11.87 -7.84
C LEU A 197 -1.78 -11.23 -7.72
N LEU A 198 -1.85 -9.95 -7.36
CA LEU A 198 -3.09 -9.19 -7.37
C LEU A 198 -3.72 -9.18 -8.77
N VAL A 199 -2.92 -8.97 -9.84
CA VAL A 199 -3.44 -9.00 -11.22
C VAL A 199 -4.02 -10.34 -11.59
N VAL A 200 -3.28 -11.40 -11.32
CA VAL A 200 -3.67 -12.76 -11.68
C VAL A 200 -4.95 -13.15 -10.95
N ASP A 201 -5.03 -12.86 -9.65
CA ASP A 201 -6.18 -13.21 -8.79
C ASP A 201 -7.45 -12.43 -9.17
N HIS A 202 -7.34 -11.13 -9.44
CA HIS A 202 -8.51 -10.30 -9.78
C HIS A 202 -8.94 -10.42 -11.26
N LEU A 203 -7.99 -10.46 -12.18
CA LEU A 203 -8.28 -10.30 -13.62
C LEU A 203 -8.29 -11.62 -14.39
N HIS A 204 -7.85 -12.72 -13.77
CA HIS A 204 -7.72 -14.02 -14.42
C HIS A 204 -6.85 -13.96 -15.69
N VAL A 205 -5.68 -13.33 -15.56
CA VAL A 205 -4.69 -13.14 -16.63
C VAL A 205 -3.35 -13.77 -16.25
N ALA A 206 -2.37 -13.77 -17.16
CA ALA A 206 -0.99 -14.12 -16.83
C ALA A 206 -0.05 -12.94 -17.06
N THR A 207 0.92 -12.73 -16.18
CA THR A 207 1.96 -11.70 -16.34
C THR A 207 3.18 -12.30 -17.07
N PRO A 208 3.70 -11.68 -18.14
CA PRO A 208 4.88 -12.17 -18.85
C PRO A 208 6.19 -11.99 -18.05
N VAL A 209 7.29 -12.50 -18.60
CA VAL A 209 8.64 -12.26 -18.07
C VAL A 209 8.92 -10.77 -17.92
N ASP A 210 9.61 -10.38 -16.84
CA ASP A 210 9.97 -9.01 -16.49
C ASP A 210 8.80 -8.02 -16.36
N TRP A 211 7.56 -8.52 -16.28
CA TRP A 211 6.35 -7.70 -16.22
C TRP A 211 6.37 -6.73 -15.05
N LYS A 212 6.00 -5.48 -15.34
CA LYS A 212 5.77 -4.39 -14.39
C LYS A 212 4.35 -3.84 -14.55
N VAL A 213 3.88 -3.15 -13.50
CA VAL A 213 2.60 -2.44 -13.55
C VAL A 213 2.59 -1.49 -14.75
N GLY A 214 1.57 -1.64 -15.60
CA GLY A 214 1.42 -0.87 -16.84
C GLY A 214 1.83 -1.63 -18.11
N ASP A 215 2.60 -2.70 -18.00
CA ASP A 215 2.93 -3.59 -19.12
C ASP A 215 1.71 -4.45 -19.51
N LYS A 216 1.73 -4.93 -20.75
CA LYS A 216 0.72 -5.86 -21.26
C LYS A 216 0.76 -7.19 -20.52
N VAL A 217 -0.42 -7.79 -20.35
CA VAL A 217 -0.58 -9.17 -19.82
C VAL A 217 -0.77 -10.16 -20.95
N MET A 218 -0.57 -11.43 -20.64
CA MET A 218 -0.89 -12.55 -21.49
C MET A 218 -2.32 -13.03 -21.22
N VAL A 219 -3.07 -13.23 -22.31
CA VAL A 219 -4.38 -13.89 -22.25
C VAL A 219 -4.16 -15.39 -22.04
N PRO A 220 -4.76 -16.01 -20.99
CA PRO A 220 -4.59 -17.43 -20.73
C PRO A 220 -4.97 -18.30 -21.94
N PRO A 221 -4.24 -19.40 -22.24
CA PRO A 221 -4.49 -20.22 -23.43
C PRO A 221 -5.89 -20.85 -23.49
N ASN A 222 -6.55 -21.01 -22.36
CA ASN A 222 -7.89 -21.59 -22.23
C ASN A 222 -9.04 -20.60 -22.49
N VAL A 223 -8.74 -19.32 -22.71
CA VAL A 223 -9.76 -18.33 -23.10
C VAL A 223 -9.97 -18.39 -24.61
N ASP A 224 -11.19 -18.65 -25.07
CA ASP A 224 -11.54 -18.68 -26.49
C ASP A 224 -11.47 -17.27 -27.12
N ASP A 225 -11.09 -17.18 -28.39
CA ASP A 225 -10.93 -15.90 -29.09
C ASP A 225 -12.21 -15.06 -29.10
N ASN A 226 -13.37 -15.72 -29.21
CA ASN A 226 -14.68 -15.08 -29.20
C ASN A 226 -15.07 -14.56 -27.80
N GLU A 227 -14.40 -15.04 -26.75
CA GLU A 227 -14.65 -14.62 -25.38
C GLU A 227 -13.63 -13.61 -24.87
N VAL A 228 -12.53 -13.38 -25.60
CA VAL A 228 -11.49 -12.41 -25.21
C VAL A 228 -12.09 -11.03 -24.95
N GLU A 229 -13.01 -10.56 -25.80
CA GLU A 229 -13.65 -9.24 -25.62
C GLU A 229 -14.52 -9.18 -24.36
N LYS A 230 -15.04 -10.31 -23.87
CA LYS A 230 -15.80 -10.41 -22.62
C LYS A 230 -14.89 -10.29 -21.40
N TYR A 231 -13.69 -10.88 -21.46
CA TYR A 231 -12.70 -10.83 -20.36
C TYR A 231 -11.85 -9.55 -20.39
N PHE A 232 -11.65 -8.96 -21.57
CA PHE A 232 -10.79 -7.80 -21.83
C PHE A 232 -11.52 -6.70 -22.63
N PRO A 233 -12.63 -6.14 -22.12
CA PRO A 233 -13.52 -5.26 -22.88
C PRO A 233 -12.88 -3.93 -23.31
N GLN A 234 -11.71 -3.57 -22.79
CA GLN A 234 -11.06 -2.28 -23.10
C GLN A 234 -9.58 -2.42 -23.50
N GLY A 235 -9.20 -3.60 -24.00
CA GLY A 235 -7.89 -3.88 -24.60
C GLY A 235 -7.92 -5.22 -25.33
N VAL A 236 -7.94 -5.19 -26.67
CA VAL A 236 -8.05 -6.39 -27.51
C VAL A 236 -6.75 -7.21 -27.45
N ALA A 237 -6.86 -8.54 -27.47
CA ALA A 237 -5.71 -9.42 -27.62
C ALA A 237 -4.98 -9.15 -28.94
N VAL A 238 -3.75 -8.63 -28.88
CA VAL A 238 -2.84 -8.65 -30.02
C VAL A 238 -2.29 -10.07 -30.13
N LYS A 239 -2.56 -10.72 -31.26
CA LYS A 239 -1.96 -12.00 -31.62
C LYS A 239 -0.62 -11.78 -32.31
N THR A 240 0.40 -12.50 -31.87
CA THR A 240 1.69 -12.53 -32.56
C THR A 240 1.77 -13.78 -33.43
N ASP A 241 1.98 -13.58 -34.73
CA ASP A 241 2.22 -14.69 -35.65
C ASP A 241 3.60 -15.31 -35.37
N LEU A 242 3.59 -16.62 -35.14
CA LEU A 242 4.79 -17.42 -34.89
C LEU A 242 4.88 -18.55 -35.91
N PRO A 243 6.10 -19.10 -36.18
CA PRO A 243 6.29 -20.18 -37.16
C PRO A 243 5.42 -21.42 -36.95
N SER A 244 4.92 -21.65 -35.73
CA SER A 244 4.05 -22.79 -35.41
C SER A 244 2.61 -22.64 -35.90
N GLY A 245 2.16 -21.43 -36.25
CA GLY A 245 0.77 -21.14 -36.63
C GLY A 245 -0.27 -21.29 -35.49
N LYS A 246 0.17 -21.51 -34.23
CA LYS A 246 -0.73 -21.87 -33.12
C LYS A 246 -1.43 -20.70 -32.41
N GLY A 247 -1.06 -19.45 -32.69
CA GLY A 247 -1.76 -18.25 -32.19
C GLY A 247 -1.83 -18.08 -30.66
N TYR A 248 -1.00 -18.77 -29.88
CA TYR A 248 -1.07 -18.78 -28.41
C TYR A 248 -0.43 -17.56 -27.73
N ILE A 249 0.41 -16.80 -28.43
CA ILE A 249 0.97 -15.55 -27.92
C ILE A 249 -0.06 -14.45 -28.16
N ARG A 250 -0.79 -14.15 -27.09
CA ARG A 250 -1.90 -13.19 -27.06
C ARG A 250 -1.68 -12.20 -25.92
N THR A 251 -1.52 -10.92 -26.25
CA THR A 251 -1.29 -9.87 -25.24
C THR A 251 -2.48 -8.92 -25.14
N ALA A 252 -2.90 -8.57 -23.94
CA ALA A 252 -3.94 -7.57 -23.68
C ALA A 252 -3.40 -6.41 -22.83
N ASP A 253 -3.90 -5.21 -23.08
CA ASP A 253 -3.61 -4.03 -22.25
C ASP A 253 -4.48 -4.05 -20.98
N ILE A 254 -3.86 -3.84 -19.81
CA ILE A 254 -4.58 -3.75 -18.52
C ILE A 254 -5.12 -2.33 -18.26
N LYS A 255 -4.99 -1.39 -19.22
CA LYS A 255 -5.25 0.05 -19.04
C LYS A 255 -6.68 0.42 -18.58
N SER A 256 -7.54 -0.56 -18.35
CA SER A 256 -8.92 -0.38 -17.94
C SER A 256 -9.41 -1.28 -16.81
N ARG A 257 -8.55 -2.04 -16.14
CA ARG A 257 -8.90 -2.70 -14.88
C ARG A 257 -7.79 -2.44 -13.87
N SER A 258 -7.95 -1.34 -13.11
CA SER A 258 -6.98 -0.94 -12.09
C SER A 258 -6.96 -1.97 -10.96
N LEU A 259 -5.76 -2.38 -10.56
CA LEU A 259 -5.45 -3.41 -9.56
C LEU A 259 -5.68 -2.97 -8.11
N VAL A 260 -6.73 -2.19 -7.92
CA VAL A 260 -7.02 -1.52 -6.66
C VAL A 260 -8.54 -1.54 -6.53
N ASP A 261 -9.10 -2.71 -6.21
CA ASP A 261 -10.39 -2.79 -5.54
C ASP A 261 -10.18 -2.40 -4.05
N ILE A 262 -9.69 -1.18 -3.84
CA ILE A 262 -10.10 -0.36 -2.70
C ILE A 262 -11.52 0.05 -3.06
N GLU A 263 -12.47 -0.11 -2.14
CA GLU A 263 -13.84 0.35 -2.33
C GLU A 263 -13.86 1.73 -3.01
N GLU A 264 -14.57 1.78 -4.15
CA GLU A 264 -14.47 2.72 -5.26
C GLU A 264 -14.05 4.16 -4.90
N MET A 265 -12.84 4.56 -5.32
CA MET A 265 -12.61 5.96 -5.68
C MET A 265 -13.13 6.19 -7.12
N SER A 266 -14.25 6.89 -7.28
CA SER A 266 -14.90 7.10 -8.59
C SER A 266 -14.10 7.96 -9.59
N VAL A 267 -13.02 8.62 -9.17
CA VAL A 267 -12.25 9.54 -10.01
C VAL A 267 -10.77 9.20 -9.99
N LYS A 268 -10.20 8.87 -11.16
CA LYS A 268 -8.78 8.52 -11.31
C LYS A 268 -7.97 9.73 -11.77
N LEU A 269 -6.65 9.67 -11.56
CA LEU A 269 -5.75 10.72 -12.05
C LEU A 269 -5.79 10.76 -13.59
N GLY A 270 -6.22 11.90 -14.13
CA GLY A 270 -6.38 12.11 -15.57
C GLY A 270 -7.83 12.02 -16.07
N ASP A 271 -8.76 11.57 -15.23
CA ASP A 271 -10.20 11.62 -15.52
C ASP A 271 -10.73 13.05 -15.40
N ASP A 272 -11.80 13.35 -16.14
CA ASP A 272 -12.58 14.58 -15.92
C ASP A 272 -13.26 14.47 -14.54
N PHE A 273 -12.84 15.29 -13.59
CA PHE A 273 -13.41 15.28 -12.24
C PHE A 273 -14.89 15.67 -12.31
N PRO A 274 -15.87 14.91 -11.79
CA PRO A 274 -17.28 15.19 -12.03
C PRO A 274 -17.69 16.61 -11.60
N ASN A 275 -18.56 17.25 -12.39
CA ASN A 275 -19.04 18.60 -12.11
C ASN A 275 -20.13 18.56 -11.03
N TYR A 276 -19.72 18.46 -9.77
CA TYR A 276 -20.65 18.40 -8.64
C TYR A 276 -21.31 19.74 -8.36
N ARG A 277 -22.57 19.67 -7.90
CA ARG A 277 -23.25 20.77 -7.22
C ARG A 277 -23.01 20.61 -5.71
N LEU A 278 -22.22 21.50 -5.14
CA LEU A 278 -21.69 21.37 -3.78
C LEU A 278 -22.33 22.41 -2.86
N ARG A 279 -22.77 21.97 -1.67
CA ARG A 279 -23.15 22.86 -0.57
C ARG A 279 -21.89 23.21 0.21
N THR A 280 -21.55 24.49 0.30
CA THR A 280 -20.28 24.93 0.92
C THR A 280 -20.43 26.13 1.84
N THR A 281 -19.37 26.48 2.56
CA THR A 281 -19.33 27.69 3.41
C THR A 281 -19.52 28.98 2.62
N PHE A 282 -19.26 28.96 1.31
CA PHE A 282 -19.48 30.08 0.39
C PHE A 282 -20.88 30.04 -0.27
N GLY A 283 -21.75 29.12 0.14
CA GLY A 283 -23.05 28.87 -0.47
C GLY A 283 -23.03 27.66 -1.41
N ASN A 284 -24.08 27.52 -2.22
CA ASN A 284 -24.16 26.45 -3.21
C ASN A 284 -23.32 26.83 -4.43
N ILE A 285 -22.35 25.99 -4.78
CA ILE A 285 -21.48 26.20 -5.95
C ILE A 285 -21.67 25.07 -6.96
N GLN A 286 -21.59 25.42 -8.25
CA GLN A 286 -21.34 24.44 -9.30
C GLN A 286 -19.83 24.38 -9.49
N LEU A 287 -19.23 23.20 -9.31
CA LEU A 287 -17.78 23.07 -9.12
C LEU A 287 -16.98 23.67 -10.29
N TYR A 288 -17.37 23.37 -11.53
CA TYR A 288 -16.66 23.87 -12.71
C TYR A 288 -16.81 25.38 -12.89
N ASP A 289 -18.01 25.93 -12.64
CA ASP A 289 -18.25 27.37 -12.74
C ASP A 289 -17.44 28.12 -11.69
N TRP A 290 -17.34 27.56 -10.48
CA TRP A 290 -16.51 28.12 -9.42
C TRP A 290 -15.01 27.99 -9.73
N LEU A 291 -14.54 26.87 -10.28
CA LEU A 291 -13.13 26.71 -10.66
C LEU A 291 -12.73 27.62 -11.83
N GLY A 292 -13.61 27.81 -12.81
CA GLY A 292 -13.31 28.57 -14.03
C GLY A 292 -12.24 27.87 -14.85
N ASN A 293 -11.11 28.54 -15.11
CA ASN A 293 -9.95 27.95 -15.79
C ASN A 293 -8.78 27.62 -14.83
N LYS A 294 -9.07 27.58 -13.52
CA LYS A 294 -8.07 27.34 -12.47
C LYS A 294 -8.03 25.86 -12.11
N TRP A 295 -6.87 25.41 -11.64
CA TRP A 295 -6.74 24.08 -11.04
C TRP A 295 -7.53 24.02 -9.73
N GLY A 296 -8.27 22.93 -9.51
CA GLY A 296 -8.88 22.63 -8.23
C GLY A 296 -7.95 21.78 -7.37
N ILE A 297 -7.94 22.02 -6.06
CA ILE A 297 -7.30 21.19 -5.05
C ILE A 297 -8.35 20.88 -3.99
N LEU A 298 -8.80 19.62 -3.97
CA LEU A 298 -9.67 19.09 -2.92
C LEU A 298 -8.81 18.50 -1.80
N PHE A 299 -9.04 18.90 -0.56
CA PHE A 299 -8.40 18.29 0.61
C PHE A 299 -9.48 17.86 1.62
N SER A 300 -9.34 16.66 2.18
CA SER A 300 -10.29 16.10 3.16
C SER A 300 -9.69 15.93 4.54
N TYR A 301 -10.54 16.02 5.55
CA TYR A 301 -10.17 15.82 6.94
C TYR A 301 -11.32 15.15 7.74
N PRO A 302 -10.99 14.44 8.83
CA PRO A 302 -11.90 13.48 9.46
C PRO A 302 -13.03 14.09 10.27
N ALA A 303 -12.80 15.24 10.91
CA ALA A 303 -13.83 15.98 11.63
C ALA A 303 -13.39 17.40 11.99
N ASP A 304 -14.36 18.29 12.08
CA ASP A 304 -14.28 19.63 12.64
C ASP A 304 -14.04 19.58 14.16
N LEU A 305 -13.62 20.72 14.74
CA LEU A 305 -13.38 20.89 16.17
C LEU A 305 -12.33 19.91 16.74
N THR A 306 -11.46 19.36 15.89
CA THR A 306 -10.34 18.50 16.29
C THR A 306 -9.02 19.26 16.32
N PRO A 307 -8.12 18.99 17.30
CA PRO A 307 -6.87 19.73 17.43
C PRO A 307 -5.99 19.67 16.18
N VAL A 308 -5.82 18.48 15.59
CA VAL A 308 -4.95 18.29 14.42
C VAL A 308 -5.51 19.01 13.19
N CYS A 309 -6.80 18.84 12.88
CA CYS A 309 -7.38 19.46 11.68
C CYS A 309 -7.45 20.99 11.80
N THR A 310 -7.55 21.52 13.03
CA THR A 310 -7.45 22.98 13.27
C THR A 310 -6.08 23.51 12.81
N THR A 311 -5.00 22.76 13.10
CA THR A 311 -3.64 23.14 12.65
C THR A 311 -3.46 23.02 11.13
N GLU A 312 -4.01 21.97 10.52
CA GLU A 312 -3.91 21.68 9.09
C GLU A 312 -4.63 22.75 8.26
N LEU A 313 -5.88 23.07 8.62
CA LEU A 313 -6.69 24.08 7.93
C LEU A 313 -6.16 25.48 8.14
N SER A 314 -5.59 25.77 9.32
CA SER A 314 -4.90 27.02 9.58
C SER A 314 -3.69 27.19 8.64
N ARG A 315 -2.91 26.11 8.45
CA ARG A 315 -1.76 26.12 7.53
C ARG A 315 -2.20 26.24 6.08
N ALA A 316 -3.23 25.52 5.65
CA ALA A 316 -3.79 25.61 4.31
C ALA A 316 -4.29 27.03 4.00
N ALA A 317 -4.98 27.66 4.96
CA ALA A 317 -5.46 29.04 4.81
C ALA A 317 -4.32 30.05 4.62
N LYS A 318 -3.20 29.88 5.34
CA LYS A 318 -2.00 30.71 5.15
C LYS A 318 -1.33 30.48 3.79
N LEU A 319 -1.44 29.28 3.23
CA LEU A 319 -0.83 28.91 1.95
C LEU A 319 -1.72 29.22 0.74
N GLU A 320 -3.02 29.47 0.93
CA GLU A 320 -3.98 29.73 -0.16
C GLU A 320 -3.48 30.80 -1.15
N PRO A 321 -2.93 31.96 -0.72
CA PRO A 321 -2.43 32.97 -1.67
C PRO A 321 -1.33 32.44 -2.59
N HIS A 322 -0.51 31.49 -2.12
CA HIS A 322 0.52 30.85 -2.95
C HIS A 322 -0.07 29.89 -3.99
N PHE A 323 -1.21 29.25 -3.70
CA PHE A 323 -1.94 28.44 -4.68
C PHE A 323 -2.66 29.33 -5.69
N ALA A 324 -3.29 30.42 -5.23
CA ALA A 324 -3.93 31.41 -6.09
C ALA A 324 -2.94 31.99 -7.13
N MET A 325 -1.71 32.33 -6.70
CA MET A 325 -0.63 32.77 -7.60
C MET A 325 -0.23 31.73 -8.66
N ARG A 326 -0.50 30.44 -8.42
CA ARG A 326 -0.21 29.32 -9.34
C ARG A 326 -1.42 28.92 -10.17
N ASN A 327 -2.44 29.77 -10.24
CA ASN A 327 -3.70 29.49 -10.90
C ASN A 327 -4.42 28.25 -10.35
N ALA A 328 -4.37 28.05 -9.03
CA ALA A 328 -5.05 26.98 -8.32
C ALA A 328 -6.00 27.54 -7.23
N LYS A 329 -7.06 26.80 -6.91
CA LYS A 329 -8.03 27.08 -5.85
C LYS A 329 -8.12 25.89 -4.90
N LEU A 330 -8.16 26.17 -3.59
CA LEU A 330 -8.36 25.16 -2.56
C LEU A 330 -9.85 24.97 -2.26
N ILE A 331 -10.27 23.76 -1.92
CA ILE A 331 -11.60 23.45 -1.39
C ILE A 331 -11.50 22.31 -0.38
N GLY A 332 -12.11 22.49 0.79
CA GLY A 332 -12.09 21.51 1.88
C GLY A 332 -13.28 20.57 1.82
N LEU A 333 -13.13 19.37 2.35
CA LEU A 333 -14.19 18.37 2.51
C LEU A 333 -14.16 17.79 3.91
N SER A 334 -15.29 17.83 4.61
CA SER A 334 -15.45 17.19 5.90
C SER A 334 -16.84 16.62 6.05
N CYS A 335 -16.90 15.71 7.00
CA CYS A 335 -18.01 14.87 7.34
C CYS A 335 -19.03 15.64 8.25
N ASP A 336 -18.68 16.85 8.68
CA ASP A 336 -19.54 17.70 9.51
C ASP A 336 -20.53 18.56 8.70
N SER A 337 -21.52 19.11 9.41
CA SER A 337 -22.53 20.00 8.81
C SER A 337 -21.99 21.41 8.55
N ILE A 338 -22.65 22.12 7.65
CA ILE A 338 -22.27 23.50 7.32
C ILE A 338 -22.32 24.46 8.52
N GLU A 339 -23.22 24.24 9.47
CA GLU A 339 -23.34 25.03 10.69
C GLU A 339 -22.11 24.85 11.58
N ILE A 340 -21.57 23.63 11.65
CA ILE A 340 -20.35 23.31 12.40
C ILE A 340 -19.14 23.96 11.72
N HIS A 341 -18.98 23.83 10.40
CA HIS A 341 -17.89 24.48 9.66
C HIS A 341 -17.83 25.98 9.92
N ARG A 342 -18.98 26.66 9.87
CA ARG A 342 -19.06 28.12 10.09
C ARG A 342 -18.73 28.52 11.51
N GLY A 343 -19.12 27.71 12.50
CA GLY A 343 -18.75 27.91 13.90
C GLY A 343 -17.24 27.77 14.10
N TRP A 344 -16.64 26.74 13.50
CA TRP A 344 -15.25 26.35 13.70
C TRP A 344 -14.23 27.22 12.94
N ILE A 345 -14.61 27.83 11.82
CA ILE A 345 -13.74 28.77 11.07
C ILE A 345 -13.14 29.85 11.97
N LYS A 346 -13.91 30.35 12.95
CA LYS A 346 -13.42 31.36 13.90
C LYS A 346 -12.28 30.85 14.77
N ASP A 347 -12.34 29.58 15.18
CA ASP A 347 -11.31 28.94 15.99
C ASP A 347 -10.04 28.70 15.15
N ILE A 348 -10.18 28.28 13.89
CA ILE A 348 -9.06 28.12 12.95
C ILE A 348 -8.34 29.45 12.72
N GLN A 349 -9.11 30.52 12.51
CA GLN A 349 -8.59 31.88 12.33
C GLN A 349 -7.85 32.38 13.59
N SER A 350 -8.45 32.17 14.77
CA SER A 350 -7.87 32.53 16.06
C SER A 350 -6.57 31.77 16.32
N TYR A 351 -6.57 30.45 16.15
CA TYR A 351 -5.39 29.61 16.33
C TYR A 351 -4.24 30.03 15.40
N GLY A 352 -4.55 30.28 14.13
CA GLY A 352 -3.55 30.61 13.14
C GLY A 352 -2.97 32.01 13.25
N SER A 353 -3.57 32.92 14.03
CA SER A 353 -3.30 34.35 13.92
C SER A 353 -3.36 34.81 12.45
N ILE A 354 -4.36 34.33 11.71
CA ILE A 354 -4.48 34.60 10.28
C ILE A 354 -5.15 35.97 10.10
N GLU A 355 -4.37 37.00 9.77
CA GLU A 355 -4.91 38.26 9.28
C GLU A 355 -5.32 38.08 7.81
N LEU A 356 -6.58 37.70 7.59
CA LEU A 356 -7.14 37.57 6.25
C LEU A 356 -7.51 38.96 5.74
N PRO A 357 -7.06 39.37 4.53
CA PRO A 357 -7.35 40.70 3.98
C PRO A 357 -8.84 41.05 3.90
N SER A 358 -9.72 40.05 3.78
CA SER A 358 -11.18 40.18 3.71
C SER A 358 -11.93 39.77 4.99
N GLY A 359 -11.23 39.23 6.01
CA GLY A 359 -11.85 38.63 7.21
C GLY A 359 -12.56 37.27 6.98
N GLU A 360 -12.71 36.83 5.74
CA GLU A 360 -13.36 35.56 5.38
C GLU A 360 -12.32 34.45 5.16
N PHE A 361 -12.70 33.22 5.51
CA PHE A 361 -11.86 32.04 5.29
C PHE A 361 -11.54 31.88 3.78
N PRO A 362 -10.29 31.60 3.38
CA PRO A 362 -9.85 31.87 2.01
C PRO A 362 -10.31 30.81 0.99
N PHE A 363 -10.94 29.73 1.44
CA PHE A 363 -11.53 28.71 0.56
C PHE A 363 -12.82 28.12 1.16
N PRO A 364 -13.72 27.59 0.32
CA PRO A 364 -14.92 26.92 0.79
C PRO A 364 -14.60 25.57 1.45
N ILE A 365 -15.43 25.17 2.41
CA ILE A 365 -15.49 23.82 2.97
C ILE A 365 -16.84 23.22 2.56
N ILE A 366 -16.82 22.03 1.99
CA ILE A 366 -17.97 21.24 1.54
C ILE A 366 -18.62 20.57 2.76
N ASP A 367 -19.93 20.75 2.89
CA ASP A 367 -20.79 19.96 3.78
C ASP A 367 -21.05 18.61 3.12
N ASP A 368 -20.41 17.57 3.66
CA ASP A 368 -20.62 16.17 3.27
C ASP A 368 -21.15 15.35 4.45
N SER A 369 -22.05 15.95 5.22
CA SER A 369 -22.71 15.32 6.36
C SER A 369 -23.49 14.04 6.03
N ASP A 370 -23.86 13.83 4.77
CA ASP A 370 -24.50 12.61 4.25
C ASP A 370 -23.52 11.56 3.71
N ARG A 371 -22.21 11.86 3.76
CA ARG A 371 -21.09 11.03 3.24
C ARG A 371 -21.24 10.69 1.77
N LYS A 372 -22.02 11.43 1.00
CA LYS A 372 -22.27 11.10 -0.39
C LYS A 372 -20.99 11.29 -1.20
N LEU A 373 -20.36 12.46 -1.07
CA LEU A 373 -19.15 12.78 -1.81
C LEU A 373 -17.96 11.96 -1.29
N THR A 374 -17.84 11.76 0.02
CA THR A 374 -16.81 10.88 0.62
C THR A 374 -16.91 9.45 0.09
N ARG A 375 -18.13 8.89 -0.04
CA ARG A 375 -18.32 7.54 -0.60
C ARG A 375 -18.06 7.50 -2.09
N GLU A 376 -18.62 8.45 -2.85
CA GLU A 376 -18.41 8.53 -4.29
C GLU A 376 -16.92 8.67 -4.62
N LEU A 377 -16.17 9.49 -3.87
CA LEU A 377 -14.74 9.68 -4.11
C LEU A 377 -13.84 8.61 -3.47
N GLY A 378 -14.41 7.59 -2.80
CA GLY A 378 -13.66 6.52 -2.13
C GLY A 378 -12.75 7.03 -1.00
N MET A 379 -13.19 8.08 -0.31
CA MET A 379 -12.44 8.77 0.73
C MET A 379 -12.89 8.38 2.14
N SER A 380 -13.54 7.22 2.30
CA SER A 380 -13.98 6.74 3.62
C SER A 380 -12.82 6.17 4.42
N ASP A 381 -12.72 6.48 5.70
CA ASP A 381 -11.75 5.86 6.61
C ASP A 381 -12.32 4.53 7.15
N PRO A 382 -11.70 3.38 6.84
CA PRO A 382 -12.20 2.09 7.32
C PRO A 382 -11.87 1.83 8.81
N ALA A 383 -11.03 2.66 9.43
CA ALA A 383 -10.58 2.51 10.81
C ALA A 383 -11.24 3.49 11.79
N GLU A 384 -11.80 4.61 11.30
CA GLU A 384 -12.46 5.62 12.13
C GLU A 384 -13.96 5.71 11.89
N PHE A 385 -14.76 5.56 12.95
CA PHE A 385 -16.22 5.65 12.91
C PHE A 385 -16.75 6.69 13.90
N GLU A 386 -17.87 7.32 13.54
CA GLU A 386 -18.67 8.11 14.45
C GLU A 386 -19.44 7.24 15.45
N LYS A 387 -19.96 7.88 16.52
CA LYS A 387 -20.79 7.20 17.53
C LYS A 387 -22.06 6.56 16.95
N ASN A 388 -22.53 7.02 15.79
CA ASN A 388 -23.68 6.48 15.06
C ASN A 388 -23.31 5.31 14.13
N GLY A 389 -22.04 4.91 14.07
CA GLY A 389 -21.54 3.80 13.26
C GLY A 389 -21.19 4.14 11.80
N LEU A 390 -21.28 5.42 11.39
CA LEU A 390 -20.85 5.85 10.06
C LEU A 390 -19.33 6.06 10.00
N PRO A 391 -18.66 5.70 8.90
CA PRO A 391 -17.22 5.95 8.74
C PRO A 391 -16.96 7.45 8.63
N ARG A 392 -15.81 7.89 9.15
CA ARG A 392 -15.31 9.25 8.96
C ARG A 392 -14.68 9.42 7.58
N THR A 393 -14.51 10.66 7.14
CA THR A 393 -13.74 10.95 5.94
C THR A 393 -12.24 10.74 6.23
N ALA A 394 -11.56 9.92 5.45
CA ALA A 394 -10.13 9.68 5.57
C ALA A 394 -9.35 10.99 5.49
N ARG A 395 -8.39 11.16 6.40
CA ARG A 395 -7.51 12.32 6.43
C ARG A 395 -6.57 12.28 5.23
N ALA A 396 -6.73 13.18 4.27
CA ALA A 396 -5.79 13.36 3.16
C ALA A 396 -4.57 14.21 3.59
N ALA A 397 -4.01 13.98 4.79
CA ALA A 397 -2.87 14.77 5.30
C ALA A 397 -1.62 13.93 5.60
N SER A 398 -1.68 12.60 5.49
CA SER A 398 -0.47 11.77 5.27
C SER A 398 -0.23 11.50 3.78
N PHE A 399 -1.24 11.81 2.97
CA PHE A 399 -1.26 11.71 1.53
C PHE A 399 -1.50 13.13 1.01
N ILE A 400 -0.52 13.72 0.35
CA ILE A 400 -0.85 14.77 -0.61
C ILE A 400 -1.60 14.08 -1.76
N LEU A 401 -2.91 13.85 -1.57
CA LEU A 401 -3.82 13.52 -2.65
C LEU A 401 -4.29 14.85 -3.23
N PHE A 402 -3.44 15.50 -4.04
CA PHE A 402 -3.92 16.57 -4.89
C PHE A 402 -4.75 15.93 -6.01
N ILE A 403 -6.07 15.97 -5.91
CA ILE A 403 -6.89 15.82 -7.11
C ILE A 403 -6.75 17.14 -7.88
N ILE A 404 -5.80 17.14 -8.80
CA ILE A 404 -5.50 18.27 -9.68
C ILE A 404 -6.54 18.25 -10.82
N ILE A 405 -7.59 19.07 -10.70
CA ILE A 405 -8.68 19.13 -11.70
C ILE A 405 -8.24 19.97 -12.90
N LYS A 406 -7.96 19.34 -14.05
CA LYS A 406 -7.70 20.06 -15.32
C LYS A 406 -9.00 20.25 -16.09
N LEU A 407 -9.43 21.48 -16.33
CA LEU A 407 -10.52 21.74 -17.28
C LEU A 407 -9.93 21.87 -18.70
N LYS A 408 -10.28 20.94 -19.59
CA LYS A 408 -10.03 21.10 -21.03
C LYS A 408 -10.99 22.16 -21.58
N LEU A 409 -10.54 23.40 -21.68
CA LEU A 409 -11.13 24.39 -22.57
C LEU A 409 -10.09 24.75 -23.61
N PHE A 410 -9.96 23.97 -24.69
CA PHE A 410 -9.55 24.47 -26.01
C PHE A 410 -9.89 23.41 -27.07
N ASN A 411 -10.99 23.66 -27.79
CA ASN A 411 -11.11 23.29 -29.20
C ASN A 411 -10.32 24.34 -29.98
N PHE A 412 -9.19 23.95 -30.58
CA PHE A 412 -8.67 24.46 -31.85
C PHE A 412 -7.60 23.49 -32.37
#